data_AF-A0A928I541-F1
#
_entry.id   AF-A0A928I541-F1
#
_cell.length_a   1.000
_cell.length_b   1.000
_cell.length_c   1.000
_cell.angle_alpha   90.00
_cell.angle_beta   90.00
_cell.angle_gamma   90.00
#
_symmetry.space_group_name_H-M   'P 1'
#
loop_
_entity.id
_entity.type
_entity.pdbx_description
1 polymer ?
#
loop_
_entity_poly.entity_id
_entity_poly.type
_entity_poly.pdbx_seq_one_letter_code
_entity_poly.pdbx_strand_id
1 'polypeptide(L)'
;MLYRDLIQSAIAIVCENAVVSFGNEDYYARAPYLLAAFVTQYAKLDGDYRKANGIENKVISTDAAAIEVDEEFPLCDVFAPAAIYHLAAGLVIDENEEMSDKFFDRYINAILEIRKNLPSLAEPIVDRYGLT
;
A
#
# COMPACT_ATOMS: atom_id res chain seq x y z
N MET A 1 1.14 13.55 1.00
CA MET A 1 2.43 12.81 1.05
C MET A 1 2.77 12.38 -0.36
N LEU A 2 4.03 12.52 -0.78
CA LEU A 2 4.46 12.15 -2.14
C LEU A 2 4.89 10.68 -2.18
N TYR A 3 4.84 10.06 -3.36
CA TYR A 3 5.40 8.71 -3.53
C TYR A 3 6.89 8.66 -3.23
N ARG A 4 7.64 9.72 -3.55
CA ARG A 4 9.04 9.87 -3.17
C ARG A 4 9.28 9.63 -1.68
N ASP A 5 8.42 10.16 -0.81
CA ASP A 5 8.54 10.04 0.64
C ASP A 5 8.34 8.59 1.10
N LEU A 6 7.41 7.87 0.47
CA LEU A 6 7.17 6.45 0.72
C LEU A 6 8.36 5.59 0.31
N ILE A 7 8.93 5.86 -0.87
CA ILE A 7 10.09 5.14 -1.41
C ILE A 7 11.30 5.35 -0.50
N GLN A 8 11.60 6.60 -0.14
CA GLN A 8 12.70 6.91 0.78
C GLN A 8 12.53 6.23 2.13
N SER A 9 11.31 6.21 2.67
CA SER A 9 11.00 5.55 3.95
C SER A 9 11.19 4.03 3.88
N ALA A 10 10.76 3.39 2.78
CA ALA A 10 10.95 1.95 2.59
C ALA A 10 12.42 1.58 2.44
N ILE A 11 13.17 2.34 1.64
CA ILE A 11 14.61 2.13 1.47
C ILE A 11 15.34 2.35 2.80
N ALA A 12 14.97 3.35 3.60
CA ALA A 12 15.57 3.58 4.91
C ALA A 12 15.40 2.36 5.84
N ILE A 13 14.19 1.77 5.89
CA ILE A 13 13.90 0.58 6.71
C ILE A 13 14.69 -0.65 6.24
N VAL A 14 14.91 -0.78 4.93
CA VAL A 14 15.73 -1.85 4.34
C VAL A 14 17.22 -1.64 4.65
N CYS A 15 17.72 -0.42 4.42
CA CYS A 15 19.13 -0.07 4.55
C CYS A 15 19.61 0.10 6.00
N GLU A 16 18.72 0.29 6.99
CA GLU A 16 19.09 0.27 8.42
C GLU A 16 19.79 -1.04 8.84
N ASN A 17 19.63 -2.13 8.08
CA ASN A 17 20.29 -3.42 8.31
C ASN A 17 21.42 -3.75 7.31
N ALA A 18 21.75 -2.90 6.34
CA ALA A 18 22.63 -3.27 5.23
C ALA A 18 23.79 -2.28 5.05
N VAL A 19 25.01 -2.79 5.18
CA VAL A 19 26.30 -2.14 4.87
C VAL A 19 26.47 -1.90 3.34
N VAL A 20 25.39 -1.88 2.55
CA VAL A 20 25.46 -2.02 1.10
C VAL A 20 25.24 -0.67 0.42
N SER A 21 26.36 0.00 0.13
CA SER A 21 26.43 1.30 -0.58
C SER A 21 26.49 1.16 -2.11
N PHE A 22 26.09 0.04 -2.70
CA PHE A 22 26.09 -0.16 -4.16
C PHE A 22 24.88 -1.02 -4.55
N GLY A 23 23.84 -0.43 -5.15
CA GLY A 23 22.64 -1.18 -5.59
C GLY A 23 21.30 -0.44 -5.51
N ASN A 24 21.24 0.74 -4.89
CA ASN A 24 19.96 1.44 -4.68
C ASN A 24 19.24 1.88 -5.97
N GLU A 25 19.93 1.99 -7.10
CA GLU A 25 19.29 2.33 -8.39
C GLU A 25 18.24 1.29 -8.80
N ASP A 26 18.49 0.00 -8.55
CA ASP A 26 17.55 -1.08 -8.86
C ASP A 26 16.29 -0.97 -7.99
N TYR A 27 16.43 -0.53 -6.74
CA TYR A 27 15.29 -0.28 -5.86
C TYR A 27 14.45 0.90 -6.34
N TYR A 28 15.08 2.01 -6.71
CA TYR A 28 14.37 3.15 -7.28
C TYR A 28 13.69 2.80 -8.61
N ALA A 29 14.26 1.90 -9.42
CA ALA A 29 13.64 1.42 -10.65
C ALA A 29 12.42 0.53 -10.41
N ARG A 30 12.46 -0.36 -9.40
CA ARG A 30 11.37 -1.30 -9.08
C ARG A 30 10.23 -0.65 -8.27
N ALA A 31 10.55 0.32 -7.42
CA ALA A 31 9.59 0.88 -6.47
C ALA A 31 8.31 1.47 -7.11
N PRO A 32 8.36 2.19 -8.26
CA PRO A 32 7.17 2.67 -8.92
C PRO A 32 6.18 1.57 -9.31
N TYR A 33 6.67 0.42 -9.78
CA TYR A 33 5.82 -0.69 -10.19
C TYR A 33 5.16 -1.38 -8.98
N LEU A 34 5.92 -1.54 -7.90
CA LEU A 34 5.41 -2.15 -6.66
C LEU A 34 4.35 -1.26 -5.99
N LEU A 35 4.55 0.06 -6.01
CA LEU A 35 3.57 1.02 -5.47
C LEU A 35 2.33 1.13 -6.36
N ALA A 36 2.47 1.09 -7.69
CA ALA A 36 1.33 1.02 -8.60
C ALA A 36 0.45 -0.20 -8.30
N ALA A 37 1.06 -1.38 -8.14
CA ALA A 37 0.36 -2.60 -7.78
C ALA A 37 -0.37 -2.49 -6.43
N PHE A 38 0.27 -1.91 -5.43
CA PHE A 38 -0.33 -1.68 -4.12
C PHE A 38 -1.56 -0.76 -4.20
N VAL A 39 -1.46 0.36 -4.93
CA VAL A 39 -2.55 1.30 -5.10
C VAL A 39 -3.74 0.65 -5.79
N THR A 40 -3.49 -0.10 -6.87
CA THR A 40 -4.55 -0.83 -7.58
C THR A 40 -5.22 -1.88 -6.70
N GLN A 41 -4.45 -2.59 -5.87
CA GLN A 41 -4.99 -3.59 -4.95
C GLN A 41 -5.88 -2.97 -3.86
N TYR A 42 -5.52 -1.79 -3.35
CA TYR A 42 -6.17 -1.17 -2.19
C TYR A 42 -7.12 -0.02 -2.51
N ALA A 43 -7.25 0.39 -3.77
CA ALA A 43 -8.16 1.46 -4.19
C ALA A 43 -9.61 1.24 -3.72
N LYS A 44 -10.09 -0.01 -3.78
CA LYS A 44 -11.44 -0.35 -3.29
C LYS A 44 -11.56 -0.20 -1.78
N LEU A 45 -10.59 -0.70 -1.03
CA LEU A 45 -10.59 -0.65 0.44
C LEU A 45 -10.49 0.79 0.95
N ASP A 46 -9.72 1.63 0.25
CA ASP A 46 -9.65 3.05 0.52
C ASP A 46 -10.97 3.78 0.24
N GLY A 47 -11.67 3.43 -0.85
CA GLY A 47 -13.02 3.93 -1.11
C GLY A 47 -14.00 3.60 0.01
N ASP A 48 -13.97 2.35 0.51
CA ASP A 48 -14.78 1.91 1.66
C ASP A 48 -14.39 2.66 2.94
N TYR A 49 -13.08 2.88 3.16
CA TYR A 49 -12.56 3.66 4.29
C TYR A 49 -12.99 5.12 4.27
N ARG A 50 -12.91 5.77 3.11
CA ARG A 50 -13.35 7.16 2.94
C ARG A 50 -14.85 7.29 3.15
N LYS A 51 -15.64 6.38 2.59
CA LYS A 51 -17.10 6.33 2.79
C LYS A 51 -17.46 6.16 4.27
N ALA A 52 -16.77 5.27 4.98
CA ALA A 52 -16.99 5.04 6.40
C ALA A 52 -16.66 6.26 7.28
N ASN A 53 -15.65 7.04 6.92
CA ASN A 53 -15.17 8.19 7.69
C ASN A 53 -15.72 9.54 7.19
N GLY A 54 -16.63 9.53 6.21
CA GLY A 54 -17.21 10.76 5.63
C GLY A 54 -16.21 11.61 4.84
N ILE A 55 -15.13 11.01 4.35
CA ILE A 55 -14.11 11.65 3.52
C ILE A 55 -14.55 11.62 2.06
N GLU A 56 -14.29 12.70 1.31
CA GLU A 56 -14.60 12.74 -0.13
C GLU A 56 -13.88 11.61 -0.88
N ASN A 57 -14.65 10.90 -1.71
CA ASN A 57 -14.11 9.80 -2.48
C ASN A 57 -13.28 10.35 -3.65
N LYS A 58 -11.97 10.06 -3.68
CA LYS A 58 -11.12 10.39 -4.82
C LYS A 58 -11.22 9.26 -5.84
N VAL A 59 -11.43 9.59 -7.11
CA VAL A 59 -11.32 8.61 -8.19
C VAL A 59 -9.83 8.28 -8.34
N ILE A 60 -9.48 7.04 -7.99
CA ILE A 60 -8.12 6.52 -8.13
C ILE A 60 -8.04 5.82 -9.47
N SER A 61 -7.12 6.26 -10.34
CA SER A 61 -6.83 5.54 -11.58
C SER A 61 -6.04 4.28 -11.25
N THR A 62 -6.60 3.12 -11.56
CA THR A 62 -5.98 1.80 -11.31
C THR A 62 -5.25 1.24 -12.54
N ASP A 63 -5.24 1.98 -13.64
CA ASP A 63 -4.73 1.51 -14.95
C ASP A 63 -3.25 1.85 -15.16
N ALA A 64 -2.61 2.48 -14.18
CA ALA A 64 -1.21 2.84 -14.25
C ALA A 64 -0.32 1.62 -14.01
N ALA A 65 0.56 1.31 -14.96
CA ALA A 65 1.57 0.27 -14.82
C ALA A 65 2.75 0.71 -13.93
N ALA A 66 3.02 2.02 -13.88
CA ALA A 66 4.02 2.66 -13.03
C ALA A 66 3.48 4.01 -12.56
N ILE A 67 3.92 4.43 -11.37
CA ILE A 67 3.59 5.76 -10.82
C ILE A 67 4.71 6.77 -11.12
N GLU A 68 4.33 8.03 -11.23
CA GLU A 68 5.30 9.13 -11.24
C GLU A 68 5.72 9.43 -9.79
N VAL A 69 7.02 9.44 -9.52
CA VAL A 69 7.57 9.52 -8.15
C VAL A 69 7.21 10.84 -7.44
N ASP A 70 6.99 11.89 -8.22
CA ASP A 70 6.63 13.23 -7.73
C ASP A 70 5.12 13.46 -7.65
N GLU A 71 4.31 12.42 -7.92
CA GLU A 71 2.87 12.46 -7.72
C GLU A 71 2.50 12.25 -6.24
N GLU A 72 1.35 12.80 -5.86
CA GLU A 72 0.76 12.57 -4.54
C GLU A 72 0.24 11.15 -4.40
N PHE A 73 0.48 10.55 -3.23
CA PHE A 73 -0.11 9.27 -2.88
C PHE A 73 -1.66 9.37 -2.91
N PRO A 74 -2.36 8.55 -3.72
CA PRO A 74 -3.78 8.74 -3.98
C PRO A 74 -4.69 8.12 -2.91
N LEU A 75 -4.18 7.21 -2.08
CA LEU A 75 -4.89 6.60 -0.95
C LEU A 75 -4.81 7.51 0.28
N CYS A 76 -5.66 7.26 1.28
CA CYS A 76 -5.57 7.91 2.58
C CYS A 76 -4.22 7.64 3.27
N ASP A 77 -3.73 8.61 4.07
CA ASP A 77 -2.45 8.53 4.77
C ASP A 77 -2.34 7.32 5.72
N VAL A 78 -3.47 6.77 6.16
CA VAL A 78 -3.53 5.55 6.99
C VAL A 78 -2.95 4.34 6.24
N PHE A 79 -2.98 4.33 4.91
CA PHE A 79 -2.36 3.28 4.09
C PHE A 79 -0.85 3.48 3.90
N ALA A 80 -0.28 4.61 4.29
CA ALA A 80 1.15 4.92 4.12
C ALA A 80 2.07 3.86 4.77
N PRO A 81 1.87 3.46 6.04
CA PRO A 81 2.75 2.47 6.67
C PRO A 81 2.65 1.10 5.99
N ALA A 82 1.45 0.72 5.55
CA ALA A 82 1.25 -0.53 4.82
C ALA A 82 1.95 -0.52 3.45
N ALA A 83 1.89 0.60 2.74
CA ALA A 83 2.59 0.79 1.46
C ALA A 83 4.11 0.70 1.63
N ILE A 84 4.65 1.31 2.69
CA ILE A 84 6.08 1.28 3.03
C ILE A 84 6.54 -0.16 3.30
N TYR A 85 5.83 -0.92 4.13
CA TYR A 85 6.20 -2.31 4.45
C TYR A 85 6.04 -3.25 3.26
N HIS A 86 5.00 -3.07 2.45
CA HIS A 86 4.82 -3.83 1.20
C HIS A 86 5.98 -3.56 0.23
N LEU A 87 6.38 -2.29 0.08
CA LEU A 87 7.49 -1.90 -0.76
C LEU A 87 8.82 -2.49 -0.22
N ALA A 88 9.08 -2.35 1.07
CA ALA A 88 10.28 -2.90 1.70
C ALA A 88 10.40 -4.41 1.50
N ALA A 89 9.32 -5.17 1.68
CA ALA A 89 9.29 -6.61 1.42
C ALA A 89 9.60 -6.93 -0.06
N GLY A 90 8.94 -6.25 -0.99
CA GLY A 90 9.13 -6.49 -2.43
C GLY A 90 10.51 -6.08 -2.98
N LEU A 91 11.21 -5.18 -2.30
CA LEU A 91 12.57 -4.78 -2.66
C LEU A 91 13.62 -5.81 -2.24
N VAL A 92 13.46 -6.41 -1.06
CA VAL A 92 14.45 -7.36 -0.50
C VAL A 92 14.16 -8.82 -0.79
N ILE A 93 13.03 -9.14 -1.46
CA ILE A 93 12.59 -10.53 -1.68
C ILE A 93 13.67 -11.42 -2.34
N ASP A 94 14.43 -10.87 -3.27
CA ASP A 94 15.47 -11.61 -3.99
C ASP A 94 16.80 -11.69 -3.22
N GLU A 95 16.99 -10.82 -2.22
CA GLU A 95 18.26 -10.68 -1.48
C GLU A 95 18.22 -11.30 -0.09
N ASN A 96 17.08 -11.17 0.60
CA ASN A 96 16.89 -11.62 1.97
C ASN A 96 15.42 -11.96 2.22
N GLU A 97 15.06 -13.22 1.93
CA GLU A 97 13.71 -13.76 2.10
C GLU A 97 13.21 -13.65 3.56
N GLU A 98 14.05 -13.93 4.55
CA GLU A 98 13.67 -13.83 5.97
C GLU A 98 13.29 -12.39 6.37
N MET A 99 14.00 -11.40 5.82
CA MET A 99 13.69 -10.00 6.05
C MET A 99 12.43 -9.58 5.29
N SER A 100 12.25 -10.06 4.06
CA SER A 100 11.03 -9.87 3.27
C SER A 100 9.81 -10.37 4.05
N ASP A 101 9.85 -11.58 4.60
CA ASP A 101 8.76 -12.17 5.38
C ASP A 101 8.40 -11.32 6.60
N LYS A 102 9.40 -10.83 7.34
CA LYS A 102 9.16 -9.95 8.49
C LYS A 102 8.48 -8.64 8.10
N PHE A 103 8.84 -8.05 6.97
CA PHE A 103 8.17 -6.84 6.47
C PHE A 103 6.77 -7.16 5.95
N PHE A 104 6.59 -8.31 5.30
CA PHE A 104 5.30 -8.75 4.82
C PHE A 104 4.31 -8.99 5.97
N ASP A 105 4.75 -9.59 7.09
CA ASP A 105 3.95 -9.75 8.30
C ASP A 105 3.52 -8.39 8.88
N ARG A 106 4.41 -7.40 8.91
CA ARG A 106 4.08 -6.04 9.36
C ARG A 106 3.09 -5.36 8.43
N TYR A 107 3.22 -5.54 7.13
CA TYR A 107 2.27 -5.09 6.14
C TYR A 107 0.88 -5.71 6.36
N ILE A 108 0.79 -7.03 6.54
CA ILE A 108 -0.48 -7.72 6.81
C ILE A 108 -1.12 -7.15 8.08
N ASN A 109 -0.35 -7.00 9.15
CA ASN A 109 -0.84 -6.47 10.41
C ASN A 109 -1.40 -5.05 10.26
N ALA A 110 -0.70 -4.17 9.51
CA ALA A 110 -1.18 -2.82 9.23
C ALA A 110 -2.50 -2.84 8.46
N ILE A 111 -2.64 -3.66 7.42
CA ILE A 111 -3.90 -3.77 6.66
C ILE A 111 -5.03 -4.35 7.53
N LEU A 112 -4.75 -5.34 8.37
CA LEU A 112 -5.74 -5.90 9.29
C LEU A 112 -6.22 -4.86 10.30
N GLU A 113 -5.34 -3.99 10.78
CA GLU A 113 -5.72 -2.88 11.66
C GLU A 113 -6.65 -1.89 10.96
N ILE A 114 -6.33 -1.51 9.71
CA ILE A 114 -7.20 -0.66 8.89
C ILE A 114 -8.58 -1.29 8.71
N ARG A 115 -8.62 -2.59 8.38
CA ARG A 115 -9.88 -3.33 8.20
C ARG A 115 -10.70 -3.42 9.48
N LYS A 116 -10.08 -3.56 10.65
CA LYS A 116 -10.79 -3.56 11.94
C LYS A 116 -11.47 -2.23 12.24
N ASN A 117 -10.90 -1.13 11.75
CA ASN A 117 -11.45 0.21 11.93
C ASN A 117 -12.57 0.55 10.94
N LEU A 118 -12.85 -0.33 9.96
CA LEU A 118 -14.01 -0.16 9.10
C LEU A 118 -15.27 -0.61 9.83
N PRO A 119 -16.34 0.21 9.85
CA PRO A 119 -17.62 -0.23 10.35
C PRO A 119 -18.05 -1.43 9.49
N SER A 120 -18.39 -2.54 10.16
CA SER A 120 -18.99 -3.70 9.54
C SER A 120 -20.40 -3.32 9.06
N LEU A 121 -20.47 -2.59 7.95
CA LEU A 121 -21.71 -2.42 7.21
C LEU A 121 -21.99 -3.79 6.60
N ALA A 122 -22.78 -4.58 7.31
CA ALA A 122 -23.51 -5.67 6.69
C ALA A 122 -24.40 -5.01 5.64
N GLU A 123 -23.92 -4.93 4.40
CA GLU A 123 -24.79 -4.56 3.30
C GLU A 123 -25.95 -5.56 3.32
N PRO A 124 -27.21 -5.09 3.42
CA PRO A 124 -28.34 -5.99 3.36
C PRO A 124 -28.23 -6.75 2.03
N ILE A 125 -28.29 -8.09 2.11
CA ILE A 125 -28.34 -8.92 0.92
C ILE A 125 -29.65 -8.57 0.22
N VAL A 126 -29.56 -7.76 -0.83
CA VAL A 126 -30.71 -7.49 -1.69
C VAL A 126 -30.85 -8.71 -2.58
N ASP A 127 -31.76 -9.62 -2.21
CA ASP A 127 -32.15 -10.70 -3.09
C ASP A 127 -32.65 -10.10 -4.42
N ARG A 128 -32.34 -10.75 -5.54
CA ARG A 128 -32.69 -10.27 -6.91
C ARG A 128 -34.19 -10.02 -7.09
N TYR A 129 -35.03 -10.49 -6.17
CA TYR A 129 -36.47 -10.36 -6.16
C TYR A 129 -37.03 -9.37 -5.13
N GLY A 130 -36.20 -8.63 -4.39
CA GLY A 130 -36.66 -7.53 -3.53
C GLY A 130 -37.58 -7.94 -2.38
N LEU A 131 -37.48 -9.17 -1.87
CA LEU A 131 -38.21 -9.60 -0.69
C LEU A 131 -37.27 -9.51 0.52
N THR A 132 -37.46 -8.47 1.32
CA THR A 132 -36.96 -8.35 2.69
C THR A 132 -37.77 -9.18 3.65
#